data_AF-A0A932WJ74-F1
#
_entry.id   AF-A0A932WJ74-F1
#
_cell.length_a   1.000
_cell.length_b   1.000
_cell.length_c   1.000
_cell.angle_alpha   90.00
_cell.angle_beta   90.00
_cell.angle_gamma   90.00
#
_symmetry.space_group_name_H-M   'P 1'
#
loop_
_entity.id
_entity.type
_entity.pdbx_description
1 polymer ?
#
loop_
_entity_poly.entity_id
_entity_poly.type
_entity_poly.pdbx_seq_one_letter_code
_entity_poly.pdbx_strand_id
1 'polypeptide(L)'
;MPSAETMLPVALNLLSLLGVIALLLLQGSLRSYATKKGENLATKEDIGRITHEVEEIQREYRERFEILAQQNRLFLEREKQRHELRLAALDRRLAAHQEAYALWWKLLGSTHKEDAITKVTMECQEWWVHNRLYLEPEVAQAFSLAYHAAAQHGDYLRAKLPRPQIEENWRAIRTVGEVIVKAVQLPGLQEGEYRPVGEEGRERNEGQGGA
;
A
#
# COMPACT_ATOMS: atom_id res chain seq x y z
N MET A 1 44.63 64.29 -77.78
CA MET A 1 43.23 63.83 -77.86
C MET A 1 43.22 62.51 -78.61
N PRO A 2 42.75 61.40 -78.02
CA PRO A 2 42.73 60.12 -78.70
C PRO A 2 41.75 60.16 -79.89
N SER A 3 42.16 59.58 -81.03
CA SER A 3 41.36 59.48 -82.25
C SER A 3 40.24 58.44 -82.07
N ALA A 4 39.06 58.72 -82.64
CA ALA A 4 37.83 57.94 -82.48
C ALA A 4 37.97 56.43 -82.82
N GLU A 5 38.93 56.05 -83.66
CA GLU A 5 39.20 54.66 -84.05
C GLU A 5 39.78 53.79 -82.93
N THR A 6 40.45 54.38 -81.93
CA THR A 6 41.01 53.65 -80.79
C THR A 6 40.03 53.50 -79.61
N MET A 7 38.93 54.26 -79.60
CA MET A 7 37.95 54.24 -78.50
C MET A 7 36.95 53.07 -78.58
N LEU A 8 36.58 52.64 -79.80
CA LEU A 8 35.66 51.53 -80.04
C LEU A 8 36.11 50.17 -79.44
N PRO A 9 37.34 49.69 -79.69
CA PRO A 9 37.80 48.41 -79.11
C PRO A 9 37.99 48.49 -77.60
N VAL A 10 38.39 49.64 -77.06
CA VAL A 10 38.53 49.86 -75.62
C VAL A 10 37.16 49.83 -74.92
N ALA A 11 36.14 50.45 -75.53
CA ALA A 11 34.76 50.40 -75.01
C ALA A 11 34.19 48.97 -75.02
N LEU A 12 34.46 48.19 -76.08
CA LEU A 12 34.02 46.80 -76.18
C LEU A 12 34.66 45.91 -75.09
N ASN A 13 35.96 46.10 -74.83
CA ASN A 13 36.69 45.38 -73.78
C ASN A 13 36.22 45.75 -72.36
N LEU A 14 35.89 47.02 -72.13
CA LEU A 14 35.30 47.47 -70.86
C LEU A 14 33.91 46.87 -70.64
N LEU A 15 33.10 46.79 -71.69
CA LEU A 15 31.78 46.15 -71.65
C LEU A 15 31.89 44.64 -71.37
N SER A 16 32.84 43.94 -72.00
CA SER A 16 33.07 42.51 -71.73
C SER A 16 33.59 42.27 -70.31
N LEU A 17 34.47 43.14 -69.80
CA LEU A 17 34.97 43.06 -68.42
C LEU A 17 33.83 43.27 -67.41
N LEU A 18 32.98 44.27 -67.63
CA LEU A 18 31.77 44.49 -66.84
C LEU A 18 30.82 43.29 -66.91
N GLY A 19 30.66 42.69 -68.09
CA GLY A 19 29.87 41.47 -68.28
C GLY A 19 30.40 40.27 -67.48
N VAL A 20 31.72 40.05 -67.51
CA VAL A 20 32.37 38.97 -66.74
C VAL A 20 32.25 39.22 -65.24
N ILE A 21 32.47 40.46 -64.77
CA ILE A 21 32.30 40.82 -63.35
C ILE A 21 30.84 40.60 -62.91
N ALA A 22 29.87 41.03 -63.71
CA ALA A 22 28.45 40.82 -63.43
C ALA A 22 28.10 39.33 -63.37
N LEU A 23 28.65 38.52 -64.28
CA LEU A 23 28.45 37.07 -64.31
C LEU A 23 29.04 36.38 -63.06
N LEU A 24 30.26 36.77 -62.65
CA LEU A 24 30.92 36.25 -61.45
C LEU A 24 30.16 36.60 -60.17
N LEU A 25 29.66 37.84 -60.07
CA LEU A 25 28.83 38.28 -58.94
C LEU A 25 27.50 37.50 -58.89
N LEU A 26 26.82 37.33 -60.03
CA LEU A 26 25.59 36.53 -60.13
C LEU A 26 25.80 35.08 -59.70
N GLN A 27 26.87 34.43 -60.18
CA GLN A 27 27.18 33.05 -59.79
C GLN A 27 27.44 32.91 -58.28
N GLY A 28 28.17 33.85 -57.68
CA GLY A 28 28.41 33.89 -56.24
C GLY A 28 27.13 34.08 -55.41
N SER A 29 26.29 35.04 -55.79
CA SER A 29 25.03 35.34 -55.10
C SER A 29 24.01 34.21 -55.21
N LEU A 30 23.87 33.59 -56.40
CA LEU A 30 22.96 32.46 -56.61
C LEU A 30 23.41 31.22 -55.82
N ARG A 31 24.72 30.95 -55.79
CA ARG A 31 25.28 29.85 -54.99
C ARG A 31 25.05 30.06 -53.49
N SER A 32 25.31 31.28 -52.99
CA SER A 32 25.05 31.64 -51.59
C SER A 32 23.58 31.52 -51.20
N TYR A 33 22.66 31.99 -52.06
CA TYR A 33 21.22 31.83 -51.84
C TYR A 33 20.78 30.36 -51.85
N ALA A 34 21.29 29.57 -52.80
CA ALA A 34 21.01 28.13 -52.88
C ALA A 34 21.49 27.39 -51.62
N THR A 35 22.69 27.69 -51.12
CA THR A 35 23.23 27.12 -49.87
C THR A 35 22.36 27.50 -48.67
N LYS A 36 22.05 28.79 -48.47
CA LYS A 36 21.17 29.25 -47.37
C LYS A 36 19.77 28.63 -47.43
N LYS A 37 19.23 28.44 -48.65
CA LYS A 37 17.93 27.80 -48.84
C LYS A 37 17.99 26.31 -48.50
N GLY A 38 19.08 25.63 -48.86
CA GLY A 38 19.34 24.24 -48.46
C GLY A 38 19.47 24.07 -46.95
N GLU A 39 20.25 24.94 -46.29
CA GLU A 39 20.40 24.97 -44.82
C GLU A 39 19.05 25.20 -44.12
N ASN A 40 18.26 26.18 -44.58
CA ASN A 40 16.94 26.43 -44.01
C ASN A 40 15.95 25.27 -44.22
N LEU A 41 16.10 24.50 -45.30
CA LEU A 41 15.27 23.33 -45.55
C LEU A 41 15.68 22.19 -44.60
N ALA A 42 16.96 21.90 -44.48
CA ALA A 42 17.50 20.90 -43.55
C ALA A 42 17.09 21.21 -42.09
N THR A 43 17.23 22.47 -41.66
CA THR A 43 16.80 22.90 -40.31
C THR A 43 15.29 22.69 -40.08
N LYS A 44 14.44 22.92 -41.07
CA LYS A 44 13.00 22.66 -40.95
C LYS A 44 12.69 21.17 -40.82
N GLU A 45 13.40 20.33 -41.59
CA GLU A 45 13.25 18.87 -41.51
C GLU A 45 13.70 18.34 -40.14
N ASP A 46 14.82 18.84 -39.61
CA ASP A 46 15.32 18.47 -38.28
C ASP A 46 14.33 18.86 -37.18
N ILE A 47 13.78 20.09 -37.20
CA ILE A 47 12.74 20.52 -36.26
C ILE A 47 11.51 19.63 -36.36
N GLY A 48 11.09 19.25 -37.58
CA GLY A 48 9.97 18.33 -37.78
C GLY A 48 10.21 16.97 -37.16
N ARG A 49 11.42 16.41 -37.34
CA ARG A 49 11.80 15.12 -36.76
C ARG A 49 11.81 15.16 -35.23
N ILE A 50 12.45 16.17 -34.63
CA ILE A 50 12.48 16.35 -33.18
C ILE A 50 11.06 16.50 -32.63
N THR A 51 10.22 17.28 -33.31
CA THR A 51 8.82 17.47 -32.90
C THR A 51 8.08 16.12 -32.87
N HIS A 52 8.26 15.30 -33.92
CA HIS A 52 7.63 14.00 -33.99
C HIS A 52 8.12 13.05 -32.88
N GLU A 53 9.43 13.01 -32.62
CA GLU A 53 10.02 12.21 -31.53
C GLU A 53 9.47 12.66 -30.16
N VAL A 54 9.36 13.96 -29.91
CA VAL A 54 8.77 14.49 -28.66
C VAL A 54 7.31 14.08 -28.52
N GLU A 55 6.52 14.14 -29.59
CA GLU A 55 5.11 13.72 -29.57
C GLU A 55 4.96 12.21 -29.30
N GLU A 56 5.84 11.38 -29.86
CA GLU A 56 5.89 9.95 -29.63
C GLU A 56 6.24 9.64 -28.17
N ILE A 57 7.31 10.25 -27.66
CA ILE A 57 7.74 10.13 -26.26
C ILE A 57 6.60 10.55 -25.32
N GLN A 58 5.95 11.68 -25.59
CA GLN A 58 4.80 12.12 -24.79
C GLN A 58 3.64 11.13 -24.82
N ARG A 59 3.36 10.52 -25.97
CA ARG A 59 2.32 9.51 -26.11
C ARG A 59 2.66 8.27 -25.27
N GLU A 60 3.89 7.80 -25.37
CA GLU A 60 4.39 6.66 -24.57
C GLU A 60 4.30 6.95 -23.07
N TYR A 61 4.73 8.14 -22.62
CA TYR A 61 4.62 8.52 -21.21
C TYR A 61 3.18 8.59 -20.73
N ARG A 62 2.25 9.11 -21.54
CA ARG A 62 0.82 9.13 -21.19
C ARG A 62 0.27 7.72 -21.02
N GLU A 63 0.55 6.83 -21.96
CA GLU A 63 0.11 5.43 -21.89
C GLU A 63 0.70 4.72 -20.66
N ARG A 64 2.01 4.85 -20.42
CA ARG A 64 2.67 4.27 -19.24
C ARG A 64 2.10 4.83 -17.95
N PHE A 65 1.82 6.14 -17.90
CA PHE A 65 1.23 6.78 -16.73
C PHE A 65 -0.19 6.26 -16.47
N GLU A 66 -1.02 6.11 -17.50
CA GLU A 66 -2.37 5.55 -17.39
C GLU A 66 -2.33 4.10 -16.86
N ILE A 67 -1.43 3.27 -17.41
CA ILE A 67 -1.23 1.89 -16.94
C ILE A 67 -0.81 1.88 -15.46
N LEU A 68 0.15 2.71 -15.08
CA LEU A 68 0.64 2.77 -13.70
C LEU A 68 -0.44 3.27 -12.75
N ALA A 69 -1.21 4.29 -13.14
CA ALA A 69 -2.33 4.81 -12.36
C ALA A 69 -3.40 3.73 -12.16
N GLN A 70 -3.71 2.96 -13.20
CA GLN A 70 -4.64 1.84 -13.12
C GLN A 70 -4.13 0.74 -12.19
N GLN A 71 -2.86 0.35 -12.30
CA GLN A 71 -2.24 -0.65 -11.42
C GLN A 71 -2.27 -0.22 -9.95
N ASN A 72 -1.89 1.03 -9.67
CA ASN A 72 -1.94 1.58 -8.32
C ASN A 72 -3.36 1.58 -7.76
N ARG A 73 -4.36 1.93 -8.58
CA ARG A 73 -5.77 1.91 -8.16
C ARG A 73 -6.21 0.50 -7.77
N LEU A 74 -5.90 -0.50 -8.59
CA LEU A 74 -6.23 -1.91 -8.31
C LEU A 74 -5.51 -2.42 -7.06
N PHE A 75 -4.26 -2.02 -6.87
CA PHE A 75 -3.47 -2.37 -5.68
C PHE A 75 -4.09 -1.78 -4.41
N LEU A 76 -4.39 -0.48 -4.41
CA LEU A 76 -5.00 0.21 -3.27
C LEU A 76 -6.38 -0.37 -2.93
N GLU A 77 -7.19 -0.70 -3.94
CA GLU A 77 -8.50 -1.29 -3.74
C GLU A 77 -8.40 -2.68 -3.09
N ARG A 78 -7.46 -3.53 -3.54
CA ARG A 78 -7.22 -4.84 -2.93
C ARG A 78 -6.75 -4.74 -1.48
N GLU A 79 -5.81 -3.85 -1.19
CA GLU A 79 -5.34 -3.66 0.18
C GLU A 79 -6.45 -3.12 1.09
N LYS A 80 -7.26 -2.19 0.59
CA LYS A 80 -8.46 -1.70 1.30
C LYS A 80 -9.44 -2.83 1.61
N GLN A 81 -9.82 -3.63 0.61
CA GLN A 81 -10.71 -4.78 0.80
C GLN A 81 -10.13 -5.78 1.81
N ARG A 82 -8.83 -6.06 1.75
CA ARG A 82 -8.15 -6.94 2.70
C ARG A 82 -8.19 -6.39 4.12
N HIS A 83 -7.99 -5.09 4.28
CA HIS A 83 -8.05 -4.42 5.58
C HIS A 83 -9.48 -4.43 6.13
N GLU A 84 -10.49 -4.15 5.29
CA GLU A 84 -11.91 -4.25 5.67
C GLU A 84 -12.27 -5.66 6.13
N LEU A 85 -11.85 -6.71 5.40
CA LEU A 85 -12.08 -8.10 5.81
C LEU A 85 -11.38 -8.45 7.13
N ARG A 86 -10.16 -7.96 7.35
CA ARG A 86 -9.42 -8.15 8.61
C ARG A 86 -10.13 -7.46 9.78
N LEU A 87 -10.57 -6.21 9.59
CA LEU A 87 -11.32 -5.48 10.60
C LEU A 87 -12.63 -6.19 10.93
N ALA A 88 -13.39 -6.61 9.91
CA ALA A 88 -14.63 -7.38 10.12
C ALA A 88 -14.39 -8.71 10.86
N ALA A 89 -13.29 -9.41 10.57
CA ALA A 89 -12.92 -10.62 11.29
C ALA A 89 -12.52 -10.34 12.75
N LEU A 90 -11.78 -9.25 13.00
CA LEU A 90 -11.42 -8.81 14.34
C LEU A 90 -12.65 -8.39 15.15
N ASP A 91 -13.58 -7.64 14.56
CA ASP A 91 -14.84 -7.24 15.19
C ASP A 91 -15.67 -8.45 15.60
N ARG A 92 -15.78 -9.46 14.71
CA ARG A 92 -16.47 -10.72 15.01
C ARG A 92 -15.80 -11.49 16.14
N ARG A 93 -14.47 -11.54 16.13
CA ARG A 93 -13.69 -12.16 17.22
C ARG A 93 -13.92 -11.44 18.54
N LEU A 94 -13.84 -10.12 18.58
CA LEU A 94 -14.07 -9.33 19.78
C LEU A 94 -15.49 -9.54 20.32
N ALA A 95 -16.51 -9.48 19.44
CA ALA A 95 -17.89 -9.74 19.80
C ALA A 95 -18.08 -11.13 20.43
N ALA A 96 -17.49 -12.17 19.83
CA ALA A 96 -17.55 -13.53 20.39
C ALA A 96 -16.90 -13.62 21.79
N HIS A 97 -15.80 -12.91 22.04
CA HIS A 97 -15.19 -12.90 23.38
C HIS A 97 -16.05 -12.13 24.40
N GLN A 98 -16.69 -11.03 23.99
CA GLN A 98 -17.64 -10.29 24.85
C GLN A 98 -18.88 -11.12 25.20
N GLU A 99 -19.45 -11.81 24.22
CA GLU A 99 -20.57 -12.73 24.42
C GLU A 99 -20.19 -13.90 25.33
N ALA A 100 -19.01 -14.51 25.13
CA ALA A 100 -18.46 -15.53 26.02
C ALA A 100 -18.34 -15.01 27.47
N TYR A 101 -17.84 -13.79 27.65
CA TYR A 101 -17.71 -13.18 28.97
C TYR A 101 -19.07 -12.95 29.64
N ALA A 102 -20.06 -12.47 28.88
CA ALA A 102 -21.42 -12.29 29.39
C ALA A 102 -22.08 -13.62 29.80
N LEU A 103 -21.93 -14.66 28.97
CA LEU A 103 -22.43 -16.00 29.27
C LEU A 103 -21.72 -16.62 30.48
N TRP A 104 -20.40 -16.44 30.59
CA TRP A 104 -19.64 -16.86 31.76
C TRP A 104 -20.13 -16.19 33.05
N TRP A 105 -20.41 -14.88 33.02
CA TRP A 105 -20.99 -14.17 34.15
C TRP A 105 -22.37 -14.72 34.53
N LYS A 106 -23.22 -14.97 33.54
CA LYS A 106 -24.54 -15.58 33.73
C LYS A 106 -24.43 -16.97 34.33
N LEU A 107 -23.49 -17.77 33.85
CA LEU A 107 -23.17 -19.10 34.35
C LEU A 107 -22.79 -19.03 35.83
N LEU A 108 -21.83 -18.17 36.19
CA LEU A 108 -21.35 -17.97 37.55
C LEU A 108 -22.48 -17.60 38.53
N GLY A 109 -23.40 -16.72 38.11
CA GLY A 109 -24.57 -16.32 38.91
C GLY A 109 -25.67 -17.39 39.01
N SER A 110 -25.60 -18.44 38.20
CA SER A 110 -26.58 -19.53 38.13
C SER A 110 -26.09 -20.86 38.73
N THR A 111 -24.79 -21.02 38.99
CA THR A 111 -24.18 -22.30 39.43
C THR A 111 -24.80 -22.90 40.70
N HIS A 112 -25.37 -22.09 41.58
CA HIS A 112 -26.03 -22.55 42.82
C HIS A 112 -27.55 -22.58 42.73
N LYS A 113 -28.14 -22.36 41.55
CA LYS A 113 -29.58 -22.36 41.31
C LYS A 113 -29.94 -23.57 40.44
N GLU A 114 -30.49 -24.61 41.05
CA GLU A 114 -30.72 -25.93 40.46
C GLU A 114 -31.57 -25.89 39.17
N ASP A 115 -32.60 -25.04 39.12
CA ASP A 115 -33.46 -24.91 37.92
C ASP A 115 -32.85 -24.02 36.82
N ALA A 116 -31.97 -23.08 37.19
CA ALA A 116 -31.43 -22.11 36.25
C ALA A 116 -30.13 -22.58 35.59
N ILE A 117 -29.33 -23.39 36.27
CA ILE A 117 -28.02 -23.83 35.78
C ILE A 117 -28.16 -24.66 34.49
N THR A 118 -29.08 -25.62 34.45
CA THR A 118 -29.29 -26.47 33.26
C THR A 118 -29.65 -25.64 32.03
N LYS A 119 -30.50 -24.62 32.20
CA LYS A 119 -30.89 -23.71 31.11
C LYS A 119 -29.69 -22.89 30.62
N VAL A 120 -28.90 -22.34 31.54
CA VAL A 120 -27.73 -21.51 31.19
C VAL A 120 -26.62 -22.36 30.58
N THR A 121 -26.41 -23.60 31.04
CA THR A 121 -25.46 -24.55 30.44
C THR A 121 -25.85 -24.88 29.01
N MET A 122 -27.14 -25.15 28.74
CA MET A 122 -27.63 -25.38 27.38
C MET A 122 -27.40 -24.17 26.47
N GLU A 123 -27.67 -22.96 26.96
CA GLU A 123 -27.41 -21.72 26.23
C GLU A 123 -25.91 -21.54 25.93
N CYS A 124 -25.03 -21.84 26.90
CA CYS A 124 -23.58 -21.82 26.68
C CYS A 124 -23.14 -22.85 25.63
N GLN A 125 -23.72 -24.05 25.65
CA GLN A 125 -23.41 -25.12 24.69
C GLN A 125 -23.88 -24.75 23.28
N GLU A 126 -25.10 -24.23 23.14
CA GLU A 126 -25.63 -23.80 21.84
C GLU A 126 -24.79 -22.65 21.29
N TRP A 127 -24.51 -21.63 22.11
CA TRP A 127 -23.67 -20.52 21.71
C TRP A 127 -22.26 -20.98 21.30
N TRP A 128 -21.68 -21.92 22.05
CA TRP A 128 -20.37 -22.50 21.78
C TRP A 128 -20.28 -23.13 20.39
N VAL A 129 -21.28 -23.93 20.00
CA VAL A 129 -21.32 -24.58 18.68
C VAL A 129 -21.26 -23.55 17.54
N HIS A 130 -21.89 -22.39 17.73
CA HIS A 130 -21.95 -21.35 16.71
C HIS A 130 -20.72 -20.42 16.70
N ASN A 131 -20.06 -20.22 17.85
CA ASN A 131 -19.05 -19.17 18.01
C ASN A 131 -17.62 -19.65 18.28
N ARG A 132 -17.41 -20.97 18.45
CA ARG A 132 -16.08 -21.54 18.75
C ARG A 132 -14.98 -21.11 17.79
N LEU A 133 -15.28 -20.96 16.49
CA LEU A 133 -14.28 -20.60 15.47
C LEU A 133 -13.73 -19.17 15.63
N TYR A 134 -14.45 -18.31 16.36
CA TYR A 134 -14.04 -16.93 16.61
C TYR A 134 -13.26 -16.76 17.92
N LEU A 135 -13.16 -17.81 18.73
CA LEU A 135 -12.42 -17.80 19.99
C LEU A 135 -10.98 -18.25 19.78
N GLU A 136 -10.08 -17.72 20.61
CA GLU A 136 -8.75 -18.29 20.73
C GLU A 136 -8.81 -19.72 21.28
N PRO A 137 -7.89 -20.62 20.87
CA PRO A 137 -7.88 -22.01 21.34
C PRO A 137 -7.90 -22.15 22.87
N GLU A 138 -7.19 -21.27 23.59
CA GLU A 138 -7.13 -21.28 25.06
C GLU A 138 -8.46 -20.87 25.68
N VAL A 139 -9.03 -19.75 25.22
CA VAL A 139 -10.36 -19.27 25.65
C VAL A 139 -11.42 -20.31 25.35
N ALA A 140 -11.32 -20.88 24.16
CA ALA A 140 -12.20 -21.92 23.69
C ALA A 140 -12.20 -23.10 24.69
N GLN A 141 -11.03 -23.70 24.91
CA GLN A 141 -10.91 -24.85 25.80
C GLN A 141 -11.40 -24.52 27.22
N ALA A 142 -10.98 -23.38 27.77
CA ALA A 142 -11.35 -22.94 29.11
C ALA A 142 -12.88 -22.76 29.24
N PHE A 143 -13.52 -22.07 28.29
CA PHE A 143 -14.97 -21.87 28.28
C PHE A 143 -15.74 -23.19 28.24
N SER A 144 -15.29 -24.14 27.40
CA SER A 144 -15.92 -25.46 27.32
C SER A 144 -15.86 -26.26 28.62
N LEU A 145 -14.70 -26.23 29.29
CA LEU A 145 -14.51 -26.85 30.58
C LEU A 145 -15.38 -26.21 31.65
N ALA A 146 -15.52 -24.88 31.65
CA ALA A 146 -16.31 -24.19 32.66
C ALA A 146 -17.80 -24.51 32.62
N TYR A 147 -18.45 -24.53 31.45
CA TYR A 147 -19.88 -24.84 31.41
C TYR A 147 -20.19 -26.31 31.70
N HIS A 148 -19.28 -27.23 31.36
CA HIS A 148 -19.34 -28.64 31.80
C HIS A 148 -19.15 -28.76 33.33
N ALA A 149 -18.12 -28.12 33.89
CA ALA A 149 -17.84 -28.09 35.32
C ALA A 149 -19.00 -27.47 36.12
N ALA A 150 -19.64 -26.43 35.59
CA ALA A 150 -20.78 -25.78 36.22
C ALA A 150 -22.03 -26.69 36.24
N ALA A 151 -22.26 -27.47 35.18
CA ALA A 151 -23.34 -28.44 35.14
C ALA A 151 -23.13 -29.57 36.16
N GLN A 152 -21.89 -30.05 36.32
CA GLN A 152 -21.53 -31.10 37.27
C GLN A 152 -21.41 -30.61 38.72
N HIS A 153 -21.32 -29.30 38.95
CA HIS A 153 -21.10 -28.73 40.27
C HIS A 153 -22.21 -29.10 41.27
N GLY A 154 -23.47 -29.10 40.82
CA GLY A 154 -24.61 -29.52 41.63
C GLY A 154 -24.51 -30.98 42.05
N ASP A 155 -24.09 -31.87 41.13
CA ASP A 155 -23.87 -33.28 41.42
C ASP A 155 -22.74 -33.49 42.44
N TYR A 156 -21.66 -32.72 42.33
CA TYR A 156 -20.53 -32.81 43.25
C TYR A 156 -20.92 -32.43 44.69
N LEU A 157 -21.79 -31.43 44.83
CA LEU A 157 -22.35 -31.03 46.12
C LEU A 157 -23.30 -32.10 46.69
N ARG A 158 -24.17 -32.68 45.85
CA ARG A 158 -25.11 -33.75 46.26
C ARG A 158 -24.39 -35.04 46.64
N ALA A 159 -23.36 -35.41 45.89
CA ALA A 159 -22.54 -36.61 46.10
C ALA A 159 -21.58 -36.48 47.29
N LYS A 160 -21.46 -35.28 47.90
CA LYS A 160 -20.55 -34.99 49.02
C LYS A 160 -19.10 -35.38 48.74
N LEU A 161 -18.62 -35.04 47.54
CA LEU A 161 -17.24 -35.30 47.14
C LEU A 161 -16.24 -34.59 48.08
N PRO A 162 -14.98 -35.09 48.16
CA PRO A 162 -13.92 -34.42 48.91
C PRO A 162 -13.77 -32.95 48.48
N ARG A 163 -13.59 -32.06 49.46
CA ARG A 163 -13.40 -30.60 49.23
C ARG A 163 -12.40 -30.26 48.11
N PRO A 164 -11.24 -30.93 47.96
CA PRO A 164 -10.30 -30.61 46.89
C PRO A 164 -10.90 -30.70 45.49
N GLN A 165 -11.79 -31.67 45.24
CA GLN A 165 -12.42 -31.87 43.93
C GLN A 165 -13.47 -30.78 43.64
N ILE A 166 -14.20 -30.35 44.68
CA ILE A 166 -15.17 -29.26 44.58
C ILE A 166 -14.43 -27.93 44.30
N GLU A 167 -13.30 -27.70 44.97
CA GLU A 167 -12.46 -26.52 44.77
C GLU A 167 -11.83 -26.48 43.37
N GLU A 168 -11.37 -27.62 42.86
CA GLU A 168 -10.85 -27.73 41.49
C GLU A 168 -11.93 -27.43 40.44
N ASN A 169 -13.12 -28.00 40.60
CA ASN A 169 -14.26 -27.71 39.74
C ASN A 169 -14.64 -26.22 39.78
N TRP A 170 -14.67 -25.62 40.97
CA TRP A 170 -14.97 -24.20 41.13
C TRP A 170 -13.86 -23.30 40.55
N ARG A 171 -12.60 -23.74 40.61
CA ARG A 171 -11.48 -23.06 39.96
C ARG A 171 -11.68 -23.05 38.45
N ALA A 172 -12.00 -24.20 37.84
CA ALA A 172 -12.25 -24.30 36.40
C ALA A 172 -13.35 -23.34 35.92
N ILE A 173 -14.39 -23.12 36.72
CA ILE A 173 -15.47 -22.17 36.41
C ILE A 173 -14.96 -20.72 36.49
N ARG A 174 -14.17 -20.36 37.51
CA ARG A 174 -13.74 -18.97 37.75
C ARG A 174 -12.61 -18.50 36.84
N THR A 175 -11.68 -19.36 36.47
CA THR A 175 -10.48 -18.98 35.71
C THR A 175 -10.79 -18.52 34.28
N VAL A 176 -11.95 -18.89 33.73
CA VAL A 176 -12.33 -18.53 32.35
C VAL A 176 -12.42 -17.02 32.14
N GLY A 177 -12.92 -16.27 33.12
CA GLY A 177 -13.00 -14.80 33.01
C GLY A 177 -11.62 -14.16 32.79
N GLU A 178 -10.61 -14.62 33.51
CA GLU A 178 -9.24 -14.13 33.38
C GLU A 178 -8.64 -14.50 32.02
N VAL A 179 -8.88 -15.72 31.53
CA VAL A 179 -8.42 -16.19 30.23
C VAL A 179 -9.07 -15.39 29.10
N ILE A 180 -10.38 -15.12 29.16
CA ILE A 180 -11.08 -14.28 28.18
C ILE A 180 -10.53 -12.86 28.18
N VAL A 181 -10.37 -12.25 29.36
CA VAL A 181 -9.86 -10.88 29.47
C VAL A 181 -8.45 -10.80 28.90
N LYS A 182 -7.57 -11.76 29.23
CA LYS A 182 -6.20 -11.81 28.71
C LYS A 182 -6.16 -11.91 27.19
N ALA A 183 -7.04 -12.72 26.58
CA ALA A 183 -7.12 -12.87 25.12
C ALA A 183 -7.61 -11.60 24.40
N VAL A 184 -8.35 -10.73 25.09
CA VAL A 184 -8.87 -9.48 24.52
C VAL A 184 -7.99 -8.27 24.84
N GLN A 185 -6.90 -8.44 25.61
CA GLN A 185 -6.00 -7.34 25.94
C GLN A 185 -5.42 -6.71 24.66
N LEU A 186 -5.80 -5.46 24.41
CA LEU A 186 -5.17 -4.63 23.41
C LEU A 186 -3.81 -4.16 23.96
N PRO A 187 -2.77 -4.03 23.12
CA PRO A 187 -1.54 -3.35 23.50
C PRO A 187 -1.88 -1.98 24.09
N GLY A 188 -1.21 -1.61 25.17
CA GLY A 188 -1.42 -0.27 25.76
C GLY A 188 -1.12 0.79 24.70
N LEU A 189 -1.91 1.87 24.65
CA LEU A 189 -1.75 2.95 23.66
C LEU A 189 -0.32 3.55 23.59
N GLN A 190 0.49 3.30 24.62
CA GLN A 190 1.86 3.79 24.75
C GLN A 190 2.95 2.88 24.13
N GLU A 191 2.63 1.65 23.75
CA GLU A 191 3.63 0.69 23.23
C GLU A 191 3.92 0.86 21.73
N GLY A 192 3.15 1.69 21.02
CA GLY A 192 3.29 1.96 19.58
C GLY A 192 3.58 3.41 19.20
N GLU A 193 3.64 4.33 20.16
CA GLU A 193 3.90 5.74 19.87
C GLU A 193 5.41 6.05 19.86
N TYR A 194 5.91 6.28 18.64
CA TYR A 194 7.14 7.03 18.31
C TYR A 194 8.49 6.31 18.47
N ARG A 195 8.89 5.54 17.44
CA ARG A 195 10.29 5.54 17.00
C ARG A 195 10.46 6.67 15.97
N PRO A 196 11.18 7.77 16.27
CA PRO A 196 11.51 8.74 15.24
C PRO A 196 12.36 8.04 14.18
N VAL A 197 11.91 8.12 12.92
CA VAL A 197 12.66 7.71 11.74
C VAL A 197 13.89 8.64 11.65
N GLY A 198 15.01 8.23 12.24
CA GLY A 198 16.22 9.07 12.25
C GLY A 198 17.48 8.51 12.92
N GLU A 199 17.41 7.42 13.70
CA GLU A 199 18.58 6.96 14.47
C GLU A 199 19.41 5.84 13.81
N GLU A 200 18.97 5.23 12.70
CA GLU A 200 19.77 4.18 12.02
C GLU A 200 20.99 4.72 11.25
N GLY A 201 21.21 6.05 11.21
CA GLY A 201 22.27 6.69 10.43
C GLY A 201 23.55 7.07 11.20
N ARG A 202 23.58 7.00 12.55
CA ARG A 202 24.74 7.52 13.32
C ARG A 202 25.78 6.49 13.74
N GLU A 203 25.46 5.20 13.78
CA GLU A 203 26.41 4.19 14.27
C GLU A 203 27.44 3.70 13.23
N ARG A 204 27.37 4.13 11.96
CA ARG A 204 28.34 3.70 10.92
C ARG A 204 29.56 4.62 10.72
N ASN A 205 29.60 5.81 11.33
CA ASN A 205 30.67 6.79 11.03
C ASN A 205 31.70 7.02 12.15
N GLU A 206 31.62 6.34 13.29
CA GLU A 206 32.63 6.49 14.37
C GLU A 206 33.73 5.40 14.35
N GLY A 207 33.72 4.49 13.37
CA GLY A 207 34.66 3.36 13.30
C GLY A 207 35.81 3.47 12.29
N GLN A 208 35.92 4.54 11.50
CA GLN A 208 36.98 4.69 10.49
C GLN A 208 37.63 6.07 10.56
N GLY A 209 38.52 6.24 11.54
CA GLY A 209 39.31 7.45 11.71
C GLY A 209 40.36 7.28 12.80
N GLY A 210 41.21 6.26 12.68
CA GLY A 210 42.25 6.01 13.67
C GLY A 210 43.19 4.86 13.29
N ALA A 211 44.03 5.08 12.28
CA ALA A 211 45.37 4.49 12.13
C ALA A 211 46.14 5.29 11.06
#